data_AF-A0A1B6F0I0-F1
#
_entry.id   AF-A0A1B6F0I0-F1
#
_cell.length_a   1.000
_cell.length_b   1.000
_cell.length_c   1.000
_cell.angle_alpha   90.00
_cell.angle_beta   90.00
_cell.angle_gamma   90.00
#
_symmetry.space_group_name_H-M   'P 1'
#
loop_
_entity.id
_entity.type
_entity.pdbx_description
1 polymer ?
#
loop_
_entity_poly.entity_id
_entity_poly.type
_entity_poly.pdbx_seq_one_letter_code
_entity_poly.pdbx_strand_id
1 'polypeptide(L)'
;QLKTRQMRHPAMMVGHYRLCENRVTLVMQKQEAFMSQKFARSRKNNNTQEQTFHMEFEIVTYRSKAHGQLRWRCYSVFTKNRNGHGTSTAFEVVGSRFPPLWFSRVKSYTAEADYPLM
;
A
#
# COMPACT_ATOMS: atom_id res chain seq x y z
N GLN A 1 2.59 -19.50 23.56
CA GLN A 1 1.85 -18.21 23.62
C GLN A 1 2.47 -17.27 22.58
N LEU A 2 1.92 -17.20 21.36
CA LEU A 2 2.41 -16.29 20.33
C LEU A 2 2.04 -14.86 20.76
N LYS A 3 3.05 -14.09 21.19
CA LYS A 3 2.90 -12.65 21.37
C LYS A 3 2.68 -12.06 19.98
N THR A 4 1.49 -11.54 19.70
CA THR A 4 1.21 -10.69 18.54
C THR A 4 2.03 -9.41 18.69
N ARG A 5 3.32 -9.51 18.38
CA ARG A 5 4.25 -8.40 18.43
C ARG A 5 4.51 -8.00 16.99
N GLN A 6 3.97 -6.86 16.61
CA GLN A 6 4.58 -5.84 15.75
C GLN A 6 3.56 -4.70 15.69
N MET A 7 3.82 -3.59 16.41
CA MET A 7 3.20 -2.32 16.05
C MET A 7 3.70 -2.00 14.65
N ARG A 8 2.85 -2.21 13.65
CA ARG A 8 3.13 -1.82 12.27
C ARG A 8 3.52 -0.34 12.28
N HIS A 9 4.64 -0.02 11.63
CA HIS A 9 5.14 1.35 11.57
C HIS A 9 4.00 2.28 11.12
N PRO A 10 3.75 3.44 11.77
CA PRO A 10 2.63 4.32 11.44
C PRO A 10 2.53 4.77 9.98
N ALA A 11 3.63 4.69 9.22
CA ALA A 11 3.65 4.96 7.79
C ALA A 11 3.23 3.78 6.89
N MET A 12 3.03 2.58 7.45
CA MET A 12 2.56 1.43 6.69
C MET A 12 1.08 1.55 6.36
N MET A 13 0.77 1.33 5.09
CA MET A 13 -0.60 1.19 4.61
C MET A 13 -1.02 -0.27 4.67
N VAL A 14 -2.29 -0.52 4.92
CA VAL A 14 -2.87 -1.85 5.02
C VAL A 14 -4.00 -1.96 4.00
N GLY A 15 -4.19 -3.14 3.43
CA GLY A 15 -5.19 -3.31 2.41
C GLY A 15 -5.30 -4.73 1.89
N HIS A 16 -6.00 -4.84 0.76
CA HIS A 16 -6.21 -6.10 0.05
C HIS A 16 -5.53 -6.04 -1.31
N TYR A 17 -5.12 -7.20 -1.79
CA TYR A 17 -4.66 -7.35 -3.16
C TYR A 17 -5.36 -8.53 -3.83
N ARG A 18 -5.41 -8.48 -5.17
CA ARG A 18 -5.83 -9.60 -6.00
C ARG A 18 -4.81 -9.78 -7.12
N LEU A 19 -4.41 -11.02 -7.34
CA LEU A 19 -3.64 -11.44 -8.51
C LEU A 19 -4.59 -12.08 -9.51
N CYS A 20 -4.60 -11.59 -10.75
CA CYS A 20 -5.34 -12.17 -11.87
C CYS A 20 -4.43 -12.14 -13.10
N GLU A 21 -4.06 -13.31 -13.61
CA GLU A 21 -3.05 -13.43 -14.66
C GLU A 21 -1.78 -12.65 -14.29
N ASN A 22 -1.28 -11.82 -15.22
CA ASN A 22 -0.13 -10.94 -15.03
C ASN A 22 -0.47 -9.63 -14.32
N ARG A 23 -1.66 -9.47 -13.72
CA ARG A 23 -2.08 -8.22 -13.08
C ARG A 23 -2.23 -8.35 -11.58
N VAL A 24 -1.72 -7.35 -10.87
CA VAL A 24 -1.93 -7.17 -9.43
C VAL A 24 -2.74 -5.91 -9.20
N THR A 25 -3.91 -6.06 -8.58
CA THR A 25 -4.73 -4.93 -8.13
C THR A 25 -4.63 -4.81 -6.63
N LEU A 26 -4.43 -3.59 -6.11
CA LEU A 26 -4.34 -3.30 -4.69
C LEU A 26 -5.37 -2.25 -4.30
N VAL A 27 -5.92 -2.40 -3.10
CA VAL A 27 -6.78 -1.43 -2.42
C VAL A 27 -6.21 -1.21 -1.03
N MET A 28 -5.62 -0.05 -0.80
CA MET A 28 -4.85 0.27 0.40
C MET A 28 -5.45 1.45 1.15
N GLN A 29 -5.32 1.46 2.47
CA GLN A 29 -5.73 2.55 3.36
C GLN A 29 -4.60 2.84 4.36
N LYS A 30 -4.51 4.09 4.82
CA LYS A 30 -3.56 4.43 5.90
C LYS A 30 -4.03 3.78 7.19
N GLN A 31 -3.11 3.17 7.93
CA GLN A 31 -3.41 2.69 9.27
C GLN A 31 -3.52 3.89 10.21
N GLU A 32 -4.67 4.08 10.85
CA GLU A 32 -4.76 5.06 11.92
C GLU A 32 -3.86 4.59 13.07
N ALA A 33 -2.77 5.33 13.29
CA ALA A 33 -1.94 5.08 14.45
C ALA A 33 -2.81 5.39 15.69
N PHE A 34 -2.99 4.40 16.56
CA PHE A 34 -3.47 4.61 17.93
C PHE A 34 -2.41 5.45 18.67
N MET A 35 -2.33 6.75 18.38
CA MET A 35 -1.57 7.69 19.18
C MET A 35 -2.28 7.76 20.52
N SER A 36 -1.60 7.28 21.56
CA SER A 36 -2.04 7.40 22.94
C SER A 36 -2.41 8.87 23.21
N GLN A 37 -3.60 9.07 23.78
CA GLN A 37 -4.28 10.37 23.91
C GLN A 37 -3.53 11.44 24.73
N LYS A 38 -2.30 11.18 25.19
CA LYS A 38 -1.55 12.08 26.07
C LYS A 38 -0.87 13.27 25.36
N PHE A 39 -0.76 13.27 24.03
CA PHE A 39 -0.18 14.39 23.26
C PHE A 39 -1.17 15.11 22.32
N ALA A 40 -2.45 14.78 22.38
CA ALA A 40 -3.46 15.19 21.40
C ALA A 40 -4.04 16.62 21.60
N ARG A 41 -3.40 17.50 22.37
CA ARG A 41 -3.94 18.86 22.60
C ARG A 41 -3.52 19.90 21.56
N SER A 42 -2.61 19.59 20.61
CA SER A 42 -2.05 20.63 19.72
C SER A 42 -2.27 20.41 18.21
N ARG A 43 -2.77 19.26 17.75
CA ARG A 43 -3.04 19.05 16.31
C ARG A 43 -4.51 18.76 16.04
N LYS A 44 -5.32 19.80 16.23
CA LYS A 44 -6.68 19.90 15.71
C LYS A 44 -6.64 20.04 14.18
N ASN A 45 -6.04 19.10 13.46
CA ASN A 45 -6.31 18.96 12.02
C ASN A 45 -7.45 17.95 11.87
N ASN A 46 -8.67 18.44 12.09
CA ASN A 46 -9.94 17.71 12.01
C ASN A 46 -10.32 17.30 10.58
N ASN A 47 -9.37 17.22 9.65
CA ASN A 47 -9.61 16.82 8.28
C ASN A 47 -9.30 15.33 8.10
N THR A 48 -9.94 14.50 8.94
CA THR A 48 -9.90 13.02 8.84
C THR A 48 -10.74 12.61 7.63
N GLN A 49 -10.25 12.89 6.43
CA GLN A 49 -10.83 12.34 5.21
C GLN A 49 -10.29 10.92 5.04
N GLU A 50 -11.18 9.95 4.93
CA GLU A 50 -10.79 8.57 4.69
C GLU A 50 -10.29 8.46 3.25
N GLN A 51 -9.04 8.02 3.09
CA GLN A 51 -8.42 7.83 1.78
C GLN A 51 -8.22 6.35 1.49
N THR A 52 -8.78 5.91 0.37
CA THR A 52 -8.57 4.59 -0.21
C THR A 52 -7.79 4.73 -1.51
N PHE A 53 -6.68 4.00 -1.61
CA PHE A 53 -5.75 4.05 -2.71
C PHE A 53 -5.91 2.80 -3.56
N HIS A 54 -6.30 2.98 -4.81
CA HIS A 54 -6.46 1.92 -5.79
C HIS A 54 -5.27 1.94 -6.73
N MET A 55 -4.58 0.80 -6.84
CA MET A 55 -3.39 0.65 -7.68
C MET A 55 -3.51 -0.60 -8.54
N GLU A 56 -3.05 -0.51 -9.78
CA GLU A 56 -2.91 -1.67 -10.66
C GLU A 56 -1.49 -1.73 -11.22
N PHE A 57 -0.92 -2.92 -11.18
CA PHE A 57 0.38 -3.24 -11.75
C PHE A 57 0.29 -4.41 -12.71
N GLU A 58 1.13 -4.38 -13.73
CA GLU A 58 1.41 -5.52 -14.59
C GLU A 58 2.74 -6.15 -14.21
N ILE A 59 2.75 -7.46 -14.04
CA ILE A 59 3.94 -8.31 -13.88
C ILE A 59 4.52 -8.57 -15.26
N VAL A 60 5.58 -7.84 -15.62
CA VAL A 60 6.22 -7.93 -16.93
C VAL A 60 6.81 -9.34 -17.17
N THR A 61 7.32 -9.97 -16.12
CA THR A 61 7.97 -11.29 -16.17
C THR A 61 7.08 -12.42 -15.65
N TYR A 62 5.75 -12.30 -15.77
CA TYR A 62 4.74 -13.21 -15.19
C TYR A 62 5.00 -14.72 -15.38
N ARG A 63 5.70 -15.12 -16.45
CA ARG A 63 6.03 -16.52 -16.77
C ARG A 63 7.54 -16.84 -16.76
N SER A 64 8.38 -15.91 -16.32
CA SER A 64 9.84 -16.09 -16.27
C SER A 64 10.32 -16.44 -14.84
N LYS A 65 11.45 -17.14 -14.74
CA LYS A 65 12.13 -17.44 -13.46
C LYS A 65 13.07 -16.32 -12.99
N ALA A 66 13.23 -15.26 -13.77
CA ALA A 66 14.10 -14.13 -13.46
C ALA A 66 13.44 -13.12 -12.50
N HIS A 67 14.18 -12.06 -12.14
CA HIS A 67 13.66 -10.96 -11.34
C HIS A 67 12.32 -10.43 -11.89
N GLY A 68 11.39 -10.23 -10.96
CA GLY A 68 10.07 -9.68 -11.19
C GLY A 68 10.13 -8.18 -11.47
N GLN A 69 9.45 -7.69 -12.50
CA GLN A 69 9.20 -6.26 -12.69
C GLN A 69 7.69 -5.99 -12.66
N LEU A 70 7.26 -5.05 -11.82
CA LEU A 70 5.92 -4.49 -11.80
C LEU A 70 5.92 -3.15 -12.54
N ARG A 71 5.06 -3.02 -13.53
CA ARG A 71 4.81 -1.77 -14.25
C ARG A 71 3.48 -1.20 -13.83
N TRP A 72 3.44 0.09 -13.48
CA TRP A 72 2.21 0.78 -13.15
C TRP A 72 1.25 0.77 -14.35
N ARG A 73 -0.03 0.53 -14.07
CA ARG A 73 -1.13 0.58 -15.05
C ARG A 73 -2.20 1.59 -14.66
N CYS A 74 -2.54 1.64 -13.38
CA CYS A 74 -3.53 2.58 -12.86
C CYS A 74 -3.16 3.01 -11.44
N TYR A 75 -3.46 4.27 -11.13
CA TYR A 75 -3.45 4.78 -9.77
C TYR A 75 -4.62 5.75 -9.60
N SER A 76 -5.44 5.53 -8.57
CA SER A 76 -6.48 6.47 -8.18
C SER A 76 -6.63 6.53 -6.67
N VAL A 77 -7.12 7.67 -6.19
CA VAL A 77 -7.40 7.90 -4.77
C VAL A 77 -8.86 8.25 -4.62
N PHE A 78 -9.56 7.45 -3.84
CA PHE A 78 -10.90 7.74 -3.38
C PHE A 78 -10.81 8.40 -2.00
N THR A 79 -11.41 9.58 -1.86
CA THR A 79 -11.43 10.34 -0.61
C THR A 79 -12.87 10.53 -0.17
N LYS A 80 -13.21 10.03 1.01
CA LYS A 80 -14.53 10.18 1.63
C LYS A 80 -14.45 11.21 2.75
N ASN A 81 -15.30 12.23 2.68
CA ASN A 81 -15.42 13.21 3.75
C ASN A 81 -16.35 12.71 4.87
N ARG A 82 -16.35 13.40 6.01
CA ARG A 82 -17.20 13.06 7.17
C ARG A 82 -18.71 13.11 6.86
N ASN A 83 -19.10 13.91 5.86
CA ASN A 83 -20.50 14.05 5.45
C ASN A 83 -20.93 12.90 4.51
N GLY A 84 -20.05 11.94 4.23
CA GLY A 84 -20.32 10.80 3.37
C GLY A 84 -20.09 11.04 1.88
N HIS A 85 -19.81 12.27 1.45
CA HIS A 85 -19.49 12.57 0.06
C HIS A 85 -18.10 12.05 -0.30
N GLY A 86 -18.03 11.27 -1.37
CA GLY A 86 -16.81 10.71 -1.92
C GLY A 86 -16.37 11.45 -3.18
N THR A 87 -15.05 11.62 -3.34
CA THR A 87 -14.44 12.09 -4.59
C THR A 87 -13.37 11.09 -5.03
N SER A 88 -13.32 10.81 -6.33
CA SER A 88 -12.29 9.94 -6.91
C SER A 88 -11.39 10.77 -7.81
N THR A 89 -10.09 10.65 -7.62
CA THR A 89 -9.07 11.28 -8.47
C THR A 89 -8.23 10.18 -9.11
N ALA A 90 -8.32 10.06 -10.44
CA ALA A 90 -7.47 9.17 -11.21
C ALA A 90 -6.22 9.92 -11.69
N PHE A 91 -5.07 9.25 -11.64
CA PHE A 91 -3.80 9.82 -12.04
C PHE A 91 -3.32 9.19 -13.34
N GLU A 92 -2.79 10.02 -14.23
CA GLU A 92 -2.11 9.54 -15.42
C GLU A 92 -0.77 8.91 -15.04
N VAL A 93 -0.63 7.63 -15.38
CA VAL A 93 0.59 6.86 -15.14
C VAL A 93 1.64 7.22 -16.21
N VAL A 94 2.45 8.22 -15.89
CA VAL A 94 3.57 8.66 -16.73
C VAL A 94 4.86 8.06 -16.19
N GLY A 95 5.69 7.48 -17.08
CA GLY A 95 6.88 6.70 -16.70
C GLY A 95 7.91 7.44 -15.84
N SER A 96 7.98 8.77 -15.92
CA SER A 96 8.88 9.59 -15.10
C SER A 96 8.43 9.73 -13.64
N ARG A 97 7.12 9.63 -13.36
CA ARG A 97 6.56 9.75 -12.00
C ARG A 97 6.27 8.39 -11.36
N PHE A 98 6.09 7.37 -12.18
CA PHE A 98 5.72 6.02 -11.76
C PHE A 98 6.74 5.01 -12.29
N PRO A 99 7.95 4.99 -11.70
CA PRO A 99 8.99 4.06 -12.12
C PRO A 99 8.56 2.60 -11.86
N PRO A 100 9.04 1.64 -12.68
CA PRO A 100 8.79 0.23 -12.41
C PRO A 100 9.34 -0.21 -11.06
N LEU A 101 8.65 -1.13 -10.39
CA LEU A 101 9.09 -1.72 -9.13
C LEU A 101 9.72 -3.09 -9.42
N TRP A 102 10.93 -3.29 -8.92
CA TRP A 102 11.64 -4.57 -9.05
C TRP A 102 11.42 -5.41 -7.80
N PHE A 103 11.18 -6.70 -7.99
CA PHE A 103 11.03 -7.66 -6.90
C PHE A 103 11.71 -8.98 -7.25
N SER A 104 12.13 -9.73 -6.24
CA SER A 104 12.67 -11.07 -6.38
C SER A 104 11.78 -12.06 -5.64
N ARG A 105 11.79 -13.34 -6.06
CA ARG A 105 11.19 -14.40 -5.26
C ARG A 105 12.17 -14.71 -4.12
N VAL A 106 11.82 -14.30 -2.90
CA VAL A 106 12.54 -14.72 -1.70
C VAL A 106 12.03 -16.10 -1.27
N LYS A 107 12.94 -16.99 -0.84
CA LYS A 107 12.59 -18.35 -0.41
C LYS A 107 11.73 -18.37 0.88
N SER A 108 11.87 -17.35 1.72
CA SER A 108 11.10 -17.19 2.96
C SER A 108 10.93 -15.71 3.29
N TYR A 109 9.69 -15.20 3.28
CA TYR A 109 9.33 -13.96 3.92
C TYR A 109 8.52 -14.30 5.17
N THR A 110 9.21 -14.43 6.31
CA THR A 110 8.56 -14.59 7.61
C THR A 110 8.62 -13.27 8.36
N ALA A 111 7.70 -13.04 9.30
CA ALA A 111 7.69 -11.85 10.15
C ALA A 111 8.93 -11.73 11.07
N GLU A 112 9.79 -12.74 11.08
CA GLU A 112 11.05 -12.87 11.82
C GLU A 112 12.28 -12.61 10.94
N ALA A 113 12.08 -12.30 9.65
CA ALA A 113 13.19 -12.02 8.74
C ALA A 113 13.82 -10.66 9.08
N ASP A 114 14.96 -10.69 9.77
CA ASP A 114 15.75 -9.50 10.11
C ASP A 114 16.30 -8.77 8.86
N TYR A 115 16.45 -9.50 7.74
CA TYR A 115 16.91 -8.96 6.46
C TYR A 115 16.07 -9.54 5.30
N PRO A 116 14.97 -8.89 4.91
CA PRO A 116 14.03 -9.43 3.91
C PRO A 116 14.57 -9.47 2.46
N LEU A 117 15.87 -9.22 2.25
CA LEU A 117 16.51 -9.12 0.92
C LEU A 117 17.89 -9.83 0.83
N MET A 118 18.28 -10.65 1.82
CA MET A 118 19.51 -11.47 1.78
C MET A 118 19.18 -12.94 1.52
#